data_AF-A0A4Z1FWP0-F1
#
_entry.id   AF-A0A4Z1FWP0-F1
#
_cell.length_a   1.000
_cell.length_b   1.000
_cell.length_c   1.000
_cell.angle_alpha   90.00
_cell.angle_beta   90.00
_cell.angle_gamma   90.00
#
_symmetry.space_group_name_H-M   'P 1'
#
loop_
_entity.id
_entity.type
_entity.pdbx_description
1 polymer ?
#
loop_
_entity_poly.entity_id
_entity_poly.type
_entity_poly.pdbx_seq_one_letter_code
_entity_poly.pdbx_strand_id
1 'polypeptide(L)'
;MVADTLVYHPSVAHYLKFVATTVGRDKLLRTLQYFSRFYAWYLLRTNGTPSEIAPYEAIKKQFGLARKLMRFGKNVEHLKAAAIAADSKSLDPVIKYCAVGRQLGYAGYLTFDAFTVLDAAGIRKSPSTKRIQKEAYRFWLMGLLFSTASGMYSLYNLRQQSAKIDKKDGESVVTSKRIEKERAAINMQLLSDLCDLTVPSSAIGLANFDDGIVGLAGTLSSLIGVYGQWKKTA
;
A
#
# COMPACT_ATOMS: atom_id res chain seq x y z
N MET A 1 -9.07 39.70 2.14
CA MET A 1 -9.18 39.31 3.58
C MET A 1 -9.55 37.84 3.78
N VAL A 2 -10.74 37.32 3.41
CA VAL A 2 -11.06 35.88 3.61
C VAL A 2 -10.23 34.97 2.69
N ALA A 3 -10.02 35.38 1.44
CA ALA A 3 -9.18 34.65 0.49
C ALA A 3 -7.70 34.61 0.93
N ASP A 4 -7.16 35.70 1.45
CA ASP A 4 -5.76 35.75 1.93
C ASP A 4 -5.54 34.78 3.09
N THR A 5 -6.45 34.74 4.06
CA THR A 5 -6.36 33.80 5.19
C THR A 5 -6.36 32.34 4.75
N LEU A 6 -7.14 32.00 3.71
CA LEU A 6 -7.15 30.64 3.15
C LEU A 6 -5.86 30.35 2.36
N VAL A 7 -5.41 31.27 1.51
CA VAL A 7 -4.22 31.12 0.66
C VAL A 7 -2.95 30.93 1.48
N TYR A 8 -2.79 31.67 2.57
CA TYR A 8 -1.60 31.59 3.44
C TYR A 8 -1.75 30.60 4.59
N HIS A 9 -2.85 29.82 4.65
CA HIS A 9 -3.04 28.84 5.71
C HIS A 9 -1.99 27.71 5.59
N PRO A 10 -1.29 27.31 6.67
CA PRO A 10 -0.27 26.25 6.63
C PRO A 10 -0.76 24.93 6.03
N SER A 11 -2.05 24.59 6.22
CA SER A 11 -2.65 23.40 5.62
C SER A 11 -2.68 23.42 4.09
N VAL A 12 -2.77 24.60 3.46
CA VAL A 12 -2.71 24.72 1.99
C VAL A 12 -1.30 24.41 1.50
N ALA A 13 -0.27 24.99 2.15
CA ALA A 13 1.12 24.66 1.83
C ALA A 13 1.43 23.17 2.02
N HIS A 14 0.93 22.56 3.09
CA HIS A 14 1.08 21.12 3.33
C HIS A 14 0.36 20.28 2.27
N TYR A 15 -0.89 20.63 1.93
CA TYR A 15 -1.63 19.98 0.86
C TYR A 15 -0.87 20.05 -0.47
N LEU A 16 -0.34 21.22 -0.83
CA LEU A 16 0.45 21.40 -2.05
C LEU A 16 1.69 20.49 -2.07
N LYS A 17 2.44 20.41 -0.97
CA LYS A 17 3.57 19.46 -0.84
C LYS A 17 3.12 18.01 -1.01
N PHE A 18 1.98 17.64 -0.44
CA PHE A 18 1.42 16.29 -0.54
C PHE A 18 1.05 15.94 -1.99
N VAL A 19 0.24 16.77 -2.63
CA VAL A 19 -0.24 16.52 -4.00
C VAL A 19 0.82 16.78 -5.07
N ALA A 20 1.93 17.45 -4.75
CA ALA A 20 3.08 17.54 -5.64
C ALA A 20 3.79 16.18 -5.81
N THR A 21 3.57 15.23 -4.89
CA THR A 21 4.15 13.88 -5.01
C THR A 21 3.26 12.93 -5.81
N THR A 22 3.86 12.16 -6.73
CA THR A 22 3.16 11.06 -7.44
C THR A 22 2.56 10.05 -6.44
N VAL A 23 3.26 9.78 -5.33
CA VAL A 23 2.80 8.86 -4.28
C VAL A 23 1.55 9.39 -3.57
N GLY A 24 1.46 10.70 -3.29
CA GLY A 24 0.28 11.31 -2.68
C GLY A 24 -0.94 11.17 -3.60
N ARG A 25 -0.80 11.52 -4.88
CA ARG A 25 -1.87 11.36 -5.88
C ARG A 25 -2.29 9.90 -6.06
N ASP A 26 -1.34 8.98 -6.19
CA ASP A 26 -1.63 7.54 -6.32
C ASP A 26 -2.46 7.02 -5.15
N LYS A 27 -2.12 7.40 -3.91
CA LYS A 27 -2.84 6.95 -2.72
C LYS A 27 -4.25 7.51 -2.63
N LEU A 28 -4.48 8.77 -2.99
CA LEU A 28 -5.83 9.34 -3.07
C LEU A 28 -6.69 8.61 -4.11
N LEU A 29 -6.15 8.40 -5.32
CA LEU A 29 -6.84 7.65 -6.35
C LEU A 29 -7.10 6.20 -5.92
N ARG A 30 -6.17 5.58 -5.18
CA ARG A 30 -6.34 4.22 -4.64
C ARG A 30 -7.53 4.16 -3.70
N THR A 31 -7.63 5.10 -2.77
CA THR A 31 -8.74 5.19 -1.81
C THR A 31 -10.08 5.26 -2.56
N LEU A 32 -10.20 6.19 -3.51
CA LEU A 32 -11.43 6.37 -4.28
C LEU A 32 -11.76 5.15 -5.16
N GLN A 33 -10.74 4.53 -5.75
CA GLN A 33 -10.89 3.31 -6.55
C GLN A 33 -11.45 2.14 -5.71
N TYR A 34 -10.87 1.86 -4.55
CA TYR A 34 -11.31 0.74 -3.70
C TYR A 34 -12.64 1.01 -3.02
N PHE A 35 -12.90 2.25 -2.60
CA PHE A 35 -14.21 2.63 -2.10
C PHE A 35 -15.28 2.41 -3.17
N SER A 36 -15.01 2.85 -4.41
CA SER A 36 -15.94 2.64 -5.53
C SER A 36 -16.13 1.17 -5.87
N ARG A 37 -15.11 0.31 -5.70
CA ARG A 37 -15.26 -1.15 -5.82
C ARG A 37 -16.24 -1.70 -4.78
N PHE A 38 -16.09 -1.31 -3.52
CA PHE A 38 -17.03 -1.70 -2.46
C PHE A 38 -18.44 -1.18 -2.78
N TYR A 39 -18.57 0.09 -3.15
CA TYR A 39 -19.87 0.71 -3.31
C TYR A 39 -20.63 0.19 -4.53
N ALA A 40 -19.95 -0.08 -5.64
CA ALA A 40 -20.54 -0.79 -6.78
C ALA A 40 -21.07 -2.18 -6.39
N TRP A 41 -20.30 -2.93 -5.59
CA TRP A 41 -20.74 -4.21 -5.04
C TRP A 41 -21.94 -4.07 -4.10
N TYR A 42 -21.94 -3.06 -3.23
CA TYR A 42 -23.04 -2.79 -2.30
C TYR A 42 -24.34 -2.49 -3.06
N LEU A 43 -24.30 -1.57 -4.04
CA LEU A 43 -25.46 -1.24 -4.87
C LEU A 43 -26.00 -2.48 -5.59
N LEU A 44 -25.13 -3.31 -6.16
CA LEU A 44 -25.55 -4.57 -6.81
C LEU A 44 -26.28 -5.50 -5.83
N ARG A 45 -25.85 -5.56 -4.56
CA ARG A 45 -26.46 -6.41 -3.52
C ARG A 45 -27.75 -5.83 -2.95
N THR A 46 -27.98 -4.53 -3.11
CA THR A 46 -29.19 -3.84 -2.64
C THR A 46 -30.12 -3.44 -3.80
N ASN A 47 -30.10 -4.20 -4.90
CA ASN A 47 -30.96 -4.00 -6.07
C ASN A 47 -30.84 -2.61 -6.75
N GLY A 48 -29.64 -2.01 -6.71
CA GLY A 48 -29.34 -0.79 -7.44
C GLY A 48 -29.43 -0.99 -8.96
N THR A 49 -29.89 0.04 -9.65
CA THR A 49 -30.03 0.06 -11.11
C THR A 49 -28.65 0.11 -11.80
N PRO A 50 -28.54 -0.36 -13.06
CA PRO A 50 -27.29 -0.23 -13.82
C PRO A 50 -26.76 1.21 -13.91
N SER A 51 -27.65 2.21 -13.97
CA SER A 51 -27.29 3.63 -13.96
C SER A 51 -26.66 4.10 -12.65
N GLU A 52 -27.07 3.54 -11.51
CA GLU A 52 -26.49 3.88 -10.20
C GLU A 52 -25.12 3.23 -10.00
N ILE A 53 -24.91 2.03 -10.57
CA ILE A 53 -23.65 1.27 -10.44
C ILE A 53 -22.57 1.81 -11.39
N ALA A 54 -22.94 2.22 -12.61
CA ALA A 54 -22.01 2.57 -13.68
C ALA A 54 -20.96 3.64 -13.30
N PRO A 55 -21.28 4.72 -12.56
CA PRO A 55 -20.28 5.71 -12.15
C PRO A 55 -19.16 5.11 -11.28
N TYR A 56 -19.49 4.21 -10.36
CA TYR A 56 -18.52 3.60 -9.46
C TYR A 56 -17.64 2.57 -10.16
N GLU A 57 -18.20 1.82 -11.12
CA GLU A 57 -17.42 0.98 -12.02
C GLU A 57 -16.47 1.82 -12.90
N ALA A 58 -16.93 2.97 -13.38
CA ALA A 58 -16.08 3.91 -14.11
C ALA A 58 -14.91 4.42 -13.25
N ILE A 59 -15.17 4.85 -12.01
CA ILE A 59 -14.10 5.27 -11.08
C ILE A 59 -13.13 4.11 -10.84
N LYS A 60 -13.63 2.91 -10.51
CA LYS A 60 -12.81 1.70 -10.29
C LYS A 60 -11.87 1.45 -11.46
N LYS A 61 -12.38 1.53 -12.69
CA LYS A 61 -11.62 1.28 -13.92
C LYS A 61 -10.62 2.39 -14.22
N GLN A 62 -11.09 3.64 -14.30
CA GLN A 62 -10.28 4.76 -14.77
C GLN A 62 -9.18 5.12 -13.76
N PHE A 63 -9.47 5.09 -12.46
CA PHE A 63 -8.47 5.38 -11.45
C PHE A 63 -7.46 4.23 -11.32
N GLY A 64 -7.90 2.98 -11.50
CA GLY A 64 -7.00 1.83 -11.61
C GLY A 64 -5.99 1.98 -12.75
N LEU A 65 -6.44 2.45 -13.92
CA LEU A 65 -5.58 2.74 -15.06
C LEU A 65 -4.62 3.91 -14.80
N ALA A 66 -5.13 5.05 -14.31
CA ALA A 66 -4.31 6.23 -14.01
C ALA A 66 -3.18 5.89 -13.03
N ARG A 67 -3.48 5.12 -12.00
CA ARG A 67 -2.49 4.63 -11.02
C ARG A 67 -1.47 3.68 -11.62
N LYS A 68 -1.91 2.77 -12.49
CA LYS A 68 -1.02 1.87 -13.25
C LYS A 68 -0.01 2.68 -14.07
N LEU A 69 -0.44 3.77 -14.70
CA LEU A 69 0.45 4.67 -15.44
C LEU A 69 1.41 5.42 -14.51
N MET A 70 0.92 5.97 -13.40
CA MET A 70 1.76 6.71 -12.44
C MET A 70 2.86 5.87 -11.78
N ARG A 71 2.68 4.55 -11.67
CA ARG A 71 3.68 3.65 -11.09
C ARG A 71 4.61 3.00 -12.11
N PHE A 72 4.47 3.31 -13.39
CA PHE A 72 5.39 2.81 -14.42
C PHE A 72 6.83 3.25 -14.10
N GLY A 73 7.79 2.33 -14.24
CA GLY A 73 9.21 2.57 -13.89
C GLY A 73 9.55 2.48 -12.40
N LYS A 74 8.55 2.41 -11.50
CA LYS A 74 8.79 2.29 -10.05
C LYS A 74 9.46 0.98 -9.64
N ASN A 75 9.42 -0.05 -10.49
CA ASN A 75 10.16 -1.30 -10.28
C ASN A 75 11.67 -1.06 -10.07
N VAL A 76 12.27 -0.04 -10.71
CA VAL A 76 13.70 0.29 -10.55
C VAL A 76 14.02 0.77 -9.13
N GLU A 77 13.13 1.55 -8.51
CA GLU A 77 13.26 1.97 -7.10
C GLU A 77 13.32 0.75 -6.17
N HIS A 78 12.47 -0.25 -6.43
CA HIS A 78 12.43 -1.48 -5.65
C HIS A 78 13.65 -2.37 -5.87
N LEU A 79 14.18 -2.47 -7.10
CA LEU A 79 15.44 -3.18 -7.37
C LEU A 79 16.61 -2.54 -6.63
N LYS A 80 16.73 -1.21 -6.69
CA LYS A 80 17.76 -0.46 -5.93
C LYS A 80 17.61 -0.70 -4.42
N ALA A 81 16.38 -0.65 -3.90
CA ALA A 81 16.14 -0.87 -2.49
C ALA A 81 16.45 -2.31 -2.05
N ALA A 82 16.25 -3.30 -2.92
CA ALA A 82 16.66 -4.69 -2.67
C ALA A 82 18.18 -4.81 -2.56
N ALA A 83 18.94 -4.19 -3.48
CA ALA A 83 20.40 -4.18 -3.44
C ALA A 83 20.93 -3.50 -2.16
N ILE A 84 20.41 -2.32 -1.81
CA ILE A 84 20.80 -1.62 -0.57
C ILE A 84 20.52 -2.48 0.67
N ALA A 85 19.39 -3.17 0.71
CA ALA A 85 19.08 -4.08 1.82
C ALA A 85 20.05 -5.26 1.88
N ALA A 86 20.40 -5.86 0.73
CA ALA A 86 21.32 -6.99 0.65
C ALA A 86 22.74 -6.61 1.14
N ASP A 87 23.20 -5.40 0.81
CA ASP A 87 24.52 -4.87 1.16
C ASP A 87 24.63 -4.40 2.62
N SER A 88 23.51 -4.32 3.33
CA SER A 88 23.51 -3.85 4.71
C SER A 88 24.16 -4.88 5.64
N LYS A 89 25.30 -4.48 6.24
CA LYS A 89 26.06 -5.30 7.20
C LYS A 89 25.53 -5.20 8.64
N SER A 90 24.75 -4.17 8.96
CA SER A 90 24.28 -3.87 10.31
C SER A 90 22.85 -4.35 10.59
N LEU A 91 22.12 -4.78 9.55
CA LEU A 91 20.77 -5.32 9.74
C LEU A 91 20.82 -6.72 10.32
N ASP A 92 19.88 -6.97 11.24
CA ASP A 92 19.54 -8.33 11.64
C ASP A 92 19.28 -9.21 10.40
N PRO A 93 19.82 -10.45 10.34
CA PRO A 93 19.70 -11.30 9.16
C PRO A 93 18.26 -11.56 8.71
N VAL A 94 17.32 -11.77 9.65
CA VAL A 94 15.91 -12.04 9.32
C VAL A 94 15.28 -10.80 8.71
N ILE A 95 15.49 -9.63 9.31
CA ILE A 95 15.03 -8.35 8.76
C ILE A 95 15.63 -8.09 7.38
N LYS A 96 16.92 -8.39 7.20
CA LYS A 96 17.61 -8.22 5.91
C LYS A 96 16.98 -9.06 4.81
N TYR A 97 16.81 -10.36 5.02
CA TYR A 97 16.22 -11.25 4.02
C TYR A 97 14.77 -10.89 3.72
N CYS A 98 13.98 -10.52 4.74
CA CYS A 98 12.62 -10.05 4.52
C CYS A 98 12.58 -8.74 3.73
N ALA A 99 13.50 -7.81 3.99
CA ALA A 99 13.60 -6.57 3.23
C ALA A 99 13.93 -6.84 1.76
N VAL A 100 14.90 -7.72 1.46
CA VAL A 100 15.24 -8.12 0.09
C VAL A 100 14.04 -8.78 -0.59
N GLY A 101 13.44 -9.79 0.04
CA GLY A 101 12.29 -10.52 -0.52
C GLY A 101 11.09 -9.62 -0.79
N ARG A 102 10.79 -8.69 0.12
CA ARG A 102 9.74 -7.69 -0.05
C ARG A 102 9.98 -6.82 -1.29
N GLN A 103 11.19 -6.29 -1.42
CA GLN A 103 11.54 -5.37 -2.50
C GLN A 103 11.57 -6.08 -3.86
N LEU A 104 12.11 -7.30 -3.93
CA LEU A 104 12.06 -8.12 -5.15
C LEU A 104 10.62 -8.49 -5.54
N GLY A 105 9.75 -8.77 -4.56
CA GLY A 105 8.32 -8.98 -4.79
C GLY A 105 7.64 -7.75 -5.41
N TYR A 106 7.90 -6.57 -4.88
CA TYR A 106 7.35 -5.33 -5.45
C TYR A 106 7.95 -4.98 -6.82
N ALA A 107 9.24 -5.22 -7.04
CA ALA A 107 9.89 -5.05 -8.34
C ALA A 107 9.26 -5.98 -9.39
N GLY A 108 9.08 -7.26 -9.06
CA GLY A 108 8.41 -8.23 -9.93
C GLY A 108 6.98 -7.80 -10.23
N TYR A 109 6.19 -7.48 -9.20
CA TYR A 109 4.81 -7.02 -9.35
C TYR A 109 4.70 -5.86 -10.35
N LEU A 110 5.49 -4.81 -10.15
CA LEU A 110 5.43 -3.60 -10.97
C LEU A 110 5.94 -3.85 -12.40
N THR A 111 6.89 -4.76 -12.59
CA THR A 111 7.38 -5.14 -13.92
C THR A 111 6.31 -5.88 -14.72
N PHE A 112 5.70 -6.92 -14.14
CA PHE A 112 4.63 -7.65 -14.82
C PHE A 112 3.36 -6.78 -14.98
N ASP A 113 3.02 -5.95 -13.99
CA ASP A 113 1.89 -5.02 -14.10
C ASP A 113 2.10 -3.99 -15.22
N ALA A 114 3.33 -3.49 -15.41
CA ALA A 114 3.68 -2.58 -16.51
C ALA A 114 3.44 -3.22 -17.90
N PHE A 115 3.75 -4.51 -18.08
CA PHE A 115 3.49 -5.22 -19.34
C PHE A 115 2.00 -5.33 -19.72
N THR A 116 1.10 -5.17 -18.74
CA THR A 116 -0.36 -5.20 -18.98
C THR A 116 -0.95 -3.83 -19.30
N VAL A 117 -0.15 -2.74 -19.28
CA VAL A 117 -0.67 -1.36 -19.38
C VAL A 117 -1.36 -1.08 -20.71
N LEU A 118 -0.80 -1.56 -21.83
CA LEU A 118 -1.38 -1.34 -23.16
C LEU A 118 -2.73 -2.03 -23.32
N ASP A 119 -2.90 -3.21 -22.71
CA ASP A 119 -4.18 -3.89 -22.69
C ASP A 119 -5.19 -3.15 -21.82
N ALA A 120 -4.78 -2.78 -20.60
CA ALA A 120 -5.61 -2.04 -19.65
C ALA A 120 -6.07 -0.67 -20.22
N ALA A 121 -5.22 -0.01 -21.00
CA ALA A 121 -5.51 1.24 -21.69
C ALA A 121 -6.39 1.08 -22.95
N GLY A 122 -6.61 -0.16 -23.42
CA GLY A 122 -7.35 -0.43 -24.66
C GLY A 122 -6.55 -0.17 -25.95
N ILE A 123 -5.25 0.07 -25.85
CA ILE A 123 -4.36 0.37 -26.98
C ILE A 123 -4.03 -0.90 -27.76
N ARG A 124 -3.60 -1.96 -27.06
CA ARG A 124 -3.26 -3.25 -27.68
C ARG A 124 -3.69 -4.39 -26.76
N LYS A 125 -4.71 -5.13 -27.18
CA LYS A 125 -5.17 -6.33 -26.47
C LYS A 125 -4.18 -7.47 -26.66
N SER A 126 -3.98 -8.26 -25.60
CA SER A 126 -3.13 -9.45 -25.63
C SER A 126 -3.78 -10.61 -24.90
N PRO A 127 -3.84 -11.81 -25.50
CA PRO A 127 -4.36 -13.00 -24.81
C PRO A 127 -3.49 -13.39 -23.60
N SER A 128 -2.22 -12.97 -23.58
CA SER A 128 -1.30 -13.23 -22.47
C SER A 128 -1.53 -12.34 -21.25
N THR A 129 -2.30 -11.25 -21.36
CA THR A 129 -2.51 -10.26 -20.29
C THR A 129 -2.99 -10.91 -19.00
N LYS A 130 -3.94 -11.85 -19.09
CA LYS A 130 -4.47 -12.56 -17.91
C LYS A 130 -3.39 -13.34 -17.17
N ARG A 131 -2.52 -14.05 -17.91
CA ARG A 131 -1.40 -14.81 -17.33
C ARG A 131 -0.37 -13.88 -16.69
N ILE A 132 0.05 -12.85 -17.40
CA ILE A 132 1.02 -11.84 -16.92
C ILE A 132 0.50 -11.16 -15.65
N GLN A 133 -0.79 -10.79 -15.63
CA GLN A 133 -1.41 -10.18 -14.45
C GLN A 133 -1.46 -11.15 -13.26
N LYS A 134 -1.67 -12.45 -13.50
CA LYS A 134 -1.62 -13.47 -12.44
C LYS A 134 -0.22 -13.58 -11.82
N GLU A 135 0.83 -13.54 -12.64
CA GLU A 135 2.22 -13.50 -12.14
C GLU A 135 2.49 -12.22 -11.36
N ALA A 136 2.01 -11.06 -11.83
CA ALA A 136 2.11 -9.80 -11.09
C ALA A 136 1.53 -9.95 -9.67
N TYR A 137 0.35 -10.57 -9.54
CA TYR A 137 -0.27 -10.81 -8.23
C TYR A 137 0.51 -11.80 -7.36
N ARG A 138 1.16 -12.82 -7.92
CA ARG A 138 2.04 -13.72 -7.16
C ARG A 138 3.25 -12.99 -6.59
N PHE A 139 3.89 -12.14 -7.38
CA PHE A 139 4.98 -11.29 -6.91
C PHE A 139 4.53 -10.30 -5.84
N TRP A 140 3.34 -9.71 -6.00
CA TRP A 140 2.78 -8.81 -4.99
C TRP A 140 2.49 -9.56 -3.68
N LEU A 141 1.89 -10.75 -3.76
CA LEU A 141 1.68 -11.63 -2.61
C LEU A 141 3.00 -11.93 -1.90
N MET A 142 4.04 -12.35 -2.63
CA MET A 142 5.38 -12.60 -2.06
C MET A 142 5.90 -11.37 -1.32
N GLY A 143 5.78 -10.18 -1.92
CA GLY A 143 6.21 -8.93 -1.29
C GLY A 143 5.51 -8.67 0.05
N LEU A 144 4.18 -8.84 0.09
CA LEU A 144 3.37 -8.66 1.29
C LEU A 144 3.69 -9.71 2.37
N LEU A 145 3.92 -10.97 2.00
CA LEU A 145 4.26 -12.03 2.95
C LEU A 145 5.60 -11.74 3.65
N PHE A 146 6.63 -11.32 2.91
CA PHE A 146 7.90 -10.90 3.52
C PHE A 146 7.75 -9.65 4.39
N SER A 147 6.92 -8.69 3.98
CA SER A 147 6.60 -7.49 4.78
C SER A 147 5.94 -7.87 6.12
N THR A 148 4.97 -8.79 6.06
CA THR A 148 4.25 -9.28 7.24
C THR A 148 5.17 -10.08 8.16
N ALA A 149 6.00 -10.98 7.61
CA ALA A 149 7.00 -11.72 8.38
C ALA A 149 7.99 -10.78 9.10
N SER A 150 8.49 -9.75 8.40
CA SER A 150 9.36 -8.73 8.99
C SER A 150 8.69 -7.97 10.13
N GLY A 151 7.41 -7.61 9.97
CA GLY A 151 6.64 -6.92 11.00
C GLY A 151 6.43 -7.79 12.25
N MET A 152 6.04 -9.05 12.07
CA MET A 152 5.87 -9.99 13.19
C MET A 152 7.18 -10.22 13.96
N TYR A 153 8.29 -10.42 13.24
CA TYR A 153 9.61 -10.58 13.84
C TYR A 153 10.06 -9.30 14.57
N SER A 154 9.82 -8.13 13.99
CA SER A 154 10.10 -6.84 14.65
C SER A 154 9.29 -6.67 15.95
N LEU A 155 8.00 -7.03 15.94
CA LEU A 155 7.16 -6.97 17.15
C LEU A 155 7.66 -7.91 18.25
N TYR A 156 8.10 -9.11 17.87
CA TYR A 156 8.72 -10.06 18.79
C TYR A 156 9.98 -9.45 19.43
N ASN A 157 10.88 -8.87 18.62
CA ASN A 157 12.09 -8.23 19.12
C ASN A 157 11.79 -7.04 20.03
N LEU A 158 10.80 -6.19 19.69
CA LEU A 158 10.38 -5.09 20.55
C LEU A 158 9.78 -5.56 21.87
N ARG A 159 9.06 -6.68 21.88
CA ARG A 159 8.56 -7.28 23.12
C ARG A 159 9.71 -7.75 24.01
N GLN A 160 10.72 -8.39 23.44
CA GLN A 160 11.92 -8.82 24.18
C GLN A 160 12.71 -7.65 24.74
N GLN A 161 12.87 -6.57 23.96
CA GLN A 161 13.53 -5.34 24.42
C GLN A 161 12.74 -4.69 25.55
N SER A 162 11.43 -4.54 25.39
CA SER A 162 10.56 -3.93 26.40
C SER A 162 10.54 -4.69 27.72
N ALA A 163 10.73 -6.02 27.71
CA ALA A 163 10.78 -6.83 28.93
C ALA A 163 12.07 -6.64 29.74
N LYS A 164 13.14 -6.13 29.11
CA LYS A 164 14.45 -5.89 29.73
C LYS A 164 14.61 -4.47 30.29
N ILE A 165 13.64 -3.59 30.05
CA ILE A 165 13.69 -2.20 30.48
C ILE A 165 13.32 -2.13 31.97
N ASP A 166 14.27 -1.76 32.82
CA ASP A 166 13.98 -1.43 34.22
C ASP A 166 13.39 0.00 34.30
N LYS A 167 12.21 0.15 34.89
CA LYS A 167 11.41 1.40 34.85
C LYS A 167 11.83 2.45 35.88
N LYS A 168 13.03 2.33 36.44
CA LYS A 168 13.48 3.14 37.58
C LYS A 168 14.27 4.41 37.21
N ASP A 169 14.73 4.55 35.96
CA ASP A 169 15.52 5.70 35.49
C ASP A 169 14.84 6.51 34.37
N GLY A 170 15.13 7.81 34.25
CA GLY A 170 14.56 8.69 33.20
C GLY A 170 14.85 8.23 31.76
N GLU A 171 15.98 7.58 31.53
CA GLU A 171 16.37 7.00 30.22
C GLU A 171 15.45 5.84 29.79
N SER A 172 14.87 5.15 30.78
CA SER A 172 13.86 4.09 30.60
C SER A 172 12.57 4.62 29.98
N VAL A 173 12.16 5.84 30.35
CA VAL A 173 10.93 6.48 29.85
C VAL A 173 11.07 6.85 28.38
N VAL A 174 12.22 7.40 27.97
CA VAL A 174 12.49 7.76 26.57
C VAL A 174 12.54 6.51 25.70
N THR A 175 13.23 5.47 26.17
CA THR A 175 13.33 4.19 25.45
C THR A 175 11.96 3.52 25.31
N SER A 176 11.14 3.54 26.37
CA SER A 176 9.77 3.02 26.34
C SER A 176 8.90 3.75 25.32
N LYS A 177 8.94 5.09 25.30
CA LYS A 177 8.21 5.89 24.30
C LYS A 177 8.67 5.60 22.86
N ARG A 178 9.97 5.34 22.65
CA ARG A 178 10.50 4.96 21.34
C ARG A 178 9.93 3.61 20.89
N ILE A 179 9.94 2.61 21.78
CA ILE A 179 9.37 1.28 21.51
C ILE A 179 7.88 1.37 21.20
N GLU A 180 7.11 2.17 21.95
CA GLU A 180 5.68 2.36 21.68
C GLU A 180 5.43 2.95 20.30
N LYS A 181 6.22 3.95 19.90
CA LYS A 181 6.14 4.57 18.57
C LYS A 181 6.51 3.58 17.47
N GLU A 182 7.59 2.81 17.65
CA GLU A 182 8.01 1.77 16.70
C GLU A 182 6.96 0.67 16.57
N ARG A 183 6.40 0.19 17.69
CA ARG A 183 5.31 -0.79 17.74
C ARG A 183 4.07 -0.28 17.00
N ALA A 184 3.67 0.96 17.25
CA ALA A 184 2.51 1.57 16.58
C ALA A 184 2.73 1.65 15.05
N ALA A 185 3.94 2.02 14.61
CA ALA A 185 4.27 2.07 13.19
C ALA A 185 4.23 0.67 12.54
N ILE A 186 4.77 -0.36 13.21
CA ILE A 186 4.75 -1.75 12.73
C ILE A 186 3.32 -2.29 12.67
N ASN A 187 2.51 -2.08 13.70
CA ASN A 187 1.11 -2.52 13.71
C ASN A 187 0.31 -1.87 12.59
N MET A 188 0.53 -0.58 12.32
CA MET A 188 -0.12 0.12 11.22
C MET A 188 0.27 -0.47 9.85
N GLN A 189 1.55 -0.82 9.67
CA GLN A 189 2.03 -1.47 8.45
C GLN A 189 1.45 -2.89 8.31
N LEU A 190 1.42 -3.67 9.39
CA LEU A 190 0.84 -5.03 9.39
C LEU A 190 -0.64 -4.99 9.05
N LEU A 191 -1.40 -4.06 9.63
CA LEU A 191 -2.81 -3.88 9.28
C LEU A 191 -2.97 -3.56 7.79
N SER A 192 -2.14 -2.65 7.26
CA SER A 192 -2.13 -2.31 5.84
C SER A 192 -1.81 -3.52 4.95
N ASP A 193 -0.79 -4.30 5.31
CA ASP A 193 -0.35 -5.48 4.57
C ASP A 193 -1.42 -6.59 4.58
N LEU A 194 -2.05 -6.85 5.73
CA LEU A 194 -3.14 -7.83 5.87
C LEU A 194 -4.38 -7.44 5.04
N CYS A 195 -4.72 -6.15 5.03
CA CYS A 195 -5.77 -5.64 4.15
C CYS A 195 -5.40 -5.82 2.67
N ASP A 196 -4.17 -5.46 2.28
CA ASP A 196 -3.71 -5.57 0.89
C ASP A 196 -3.59 -7.03 0.43
N LEU A 197 -3.33 -7.99 1.32
CA LEU A 197 -3.26 -9.43 1.03
C LEU A 197 -4.58 -9.99 0.47
N THR A 198 -5.72 -9.37 0.78
CA THR A 198 -7.03 -9.77 0.22
C THR A 198 -7.03 -9.72 -1.32
N VAL A 199 -6.30 -8.76 -1.91
CA VAL A 199 -6.32 -8.50 -3.35
C VAL A 199 -5.59 -9.59 -4.14
N PRO A 200 -4.28 -9.85 -3.94
CA PRO A 200 -3.61 -10.90 -4.70
C PRO A 200 -4.11 -12.30 -4.32
N SER A 201 -4.52 -12.53 -3.07
CA SER A 201 -5.04 -13.84 -2.64
C SER A 201 -6.33 -14.21 -3.39
N SER A 202 -7.27 -13.26 -3.54
CA SER A 202 -8.44 -13.46 -4.41
C SER A 202 -8.07 -13.56 -5.88
N ALA A 203 -7.19 -12.69 -6.37
CA ALA A 203 -6.89 -12.61 -7.80
C ALA A 203 -6.18 -13.86 -8.35
N ILE A 204 -5.44 -14.60 -7.52
CA ILE A 204 -4.76 -15.84 -7.94
C ILE A 204 -5.51 -17.11 -7.54
N GLY A 205 -6.62 -16.98 -6.79
CA GLY A 205 -7.50 -18.09 -6.40
C GLY A 205 -7.10 -18.82 -5.12
N LEU A 206 -6.37 -18.18 -4.19
CA LEU A 206 -6.05 -18.77 -2.87
C LEU A 206 -7.17 -18.55 -1.85
N ALA A 207 -7.96 -17.48 -2.00
CA ALA A 207 -9.09 -17.15 -1.13
C ALA A 207 -10.24 -16.59 -1.96
N ASN A 208 -11.47 -16.70 -1.47
CA ASN A 208 -12.68 -16.27 -2.18
C ASN A 208 -13.29 -15.01 -1.53
N PHE A 209 -12.52 -13.92 -1.39
CA PHE A 209 -13.08 -12.65 -0.93
C PHE A 209 -13.88 -11.98 -2.06
N ASP A 210 -15.10 -11.55 -1.74
CA ASP A 210 -15.91 -10.75 -2.65
C ASP A 210 -15.40 -9.30 -2.79
N ASP A 211 -15.98 -8.58 -3.76
CA ASP A 211 -15.62 -7.19 -4.05
C ASP A 211 -15.93 -6.22 -2.89
N GLY A 212 -16.86 -6.57 -1.99
CA GLY A 212 -17.16 -5.81 -0.79
C GLY A 212 -15.99 -5.85 0.19
N ILE A 213 -15.54 -7.05 0.55
CA ILE A 213 -14.38 -7.25 1.45
C ILE A 213 -13.12 -6.63 0.84
N VAL A 214 -12.82 -6.94 -0.43
CA VAL A 214 -11.63 -6.41 -1.11
C VAL A 214 -11.69 -4.89 -1.24
N GLY A 215 -12.88 -4.33 -1.50
CA GLY A 215 -13.11 -2.89 -1.55
C GLY A 215 -12.87 -2.20 -0.21
N LEU A 216 -13.42 -2.71 0.89
CA LEU A 216 -13.23 -2.12 2.22
C LEU A 216 -11.80 -2.28 2.73
N ALA A 217 -11.20 -3.47 2.59
CA ALA A 217 -9.82 -3.72 2.96
C ALA A 217 -8.86 -2.80 2.18
N GLY A 218 -9.04 -2.71 0.85
CA GLY A 218 -8.25 -1.81 0.01
C GLY A 218 -8.47 -0.34 0.35
N THR A 219 -9.67 0.06 0.78
CA THR A 219 -9.93 1.44 1.25
C THR A 219 -9.16 1.73 2.53
N LEU A 220 -9.21 0.83 3.50
CA LEU A 220 -8.51 0.96 4.78
C LEU A 220 -6.98 1.03 4.58
N SER A 221 -6.39 0.11 3.81
CA SER A 221 -4.95 0.12 3.53
C SER A 221 -4.52 1.41 2.82
N SER A 222 -5.39 1.96 1.96
CA SER A 222 -5.13 3.22 1.25
C SER A 222 -5.18 4.44 2.15
N LEU A 223 -6.14 4.50 3.08
CA LEU A 223 -6.23 5.57 4.08
C LEU A 223 -5.00 5.59 5.00
N ILE A 224 -4.54 4.40 5.44
CA ILE A 224 -3.27 4.25 6.15
C ILE A 224 -2.12 4.80 5.30
N GLY A 225 -2.11 4.47 4.01
CA GLY A 225 -1.17 5.01 3.03
C GLY A 225 -1.20 6.54 2.96
N VAL A 226 -2.38 7.14 2.81
CA VAL A 226 -2.58 8.60 2.73
C VAL A 226 -2.05 9.26 4.00
N TYR A 227 -2.46 8.79 5.18
CA TYR A 227 -1.98 9.27 6.46
C TYR A 227 -0.45 9.22 6.56
N GLY A 228 0.15 8.08 6.20
CA GLY A 228 1.61 7.92 6.23
C GLY A 228 2.34 8.86 5.27
N GLN A 229 1.77 9.14 4.10
CA GLN A 229 2.37 10.08 3.14
C GLN A 229 2.17 11.53 3.57
N TRP A 230 1.01 11.87 4.11
CA TRP A 230 0.70 13.20 4.65
C TRP A 230 1.71 13.60 5.73
N LYS A 231 2.02 12.69 6.66
CA LYS A 231 3.05 12.96 7.69
C LYS A 231 4.45 13.19 7.13
N LYS A 232 4.80 12.58 6.00
CA LYS A 232 6.11 12.74 5.36
C LYS A 232 6.26 14.08 4.64
N THR A 233 5.14 14.71 4.28
CA THR A 233 5.12 15.99 3.57
C THR A 233 4.80 17.18 4.46
N ALA A 234 4.65 16.95 5.77
CA ALA A 234 4.45 17.98 6.78
C ALA A 234 5.71 18.83 6.93
#